data_AF-A0A538QZ76-F1
#
_entry.id   AF-A0A538QZ76-F1
#
_cell.length_a   1.000
_cell.length_b   1.000
_cell.length_c   1.000
_cell.angle_alpha   90.00
_cell.angle_beta   90.00
_cell.angle_gamma   90.00
#
_symmetry.space_group_name_H-M   'P 1'
#
loop_
_entity.id
_entity.type
_entity.pdbx_description
1 polymer ?
#
loop_
_entity_poly.entity_id
_entity_poly.type
_entity_poly.pdbx_seq_one_letter_code
_entity_poly.pdbx_strand_id
1 'polypeptide(L)'
;MLVDEGVFHRRRGLPRWERIGHPLDTLTLVVCLAWLVAVPPGRGALTVYAVLAVFSTLFVTKDEPVHARLCGGGEQWLHAILFVLHPIVLAVLGLVWWTGAHPALLAAQLGLTVGFGAYQAVYWNLLAGRRARTVNNAWYDTLGDRWYEAEDTPIALLRAEASHRNPWIAETLGAAPRAVLDLGCGAGFLANDLAARGHRVTGLDTSAEVLAVARRHDGSRSAEYLVGDACAVPFRDASFDAVCAMDLLEHVAEPHRVVAEAARVLRPGGAFFFHTFNRTWQAHLVVIKGVEWFVKNTPKDLHVIDLFRSPEEVAEMCRRAQLEPITVRGSRPRFRWPLWRMLVTGRVGHDFAFTFSGSTKLGYTGYARKLAAV
;
A
#
# COMPACT_ATOMS: atom_id res chain seq x y z
N MET A 1 -7.71 -23.29 18.60
CA MET A 1 -7.81 -22.96 17.17
C MET A 1 -8.71 -21.75 16.89
N LEU A 2 -10.02 -21.75 17.20
CA LEU A 2 -10.89 -20.60 16.88
C LEU A 2 -10.51 -19.28 17.59
N VAL A 3 -10.12 -19.34 18.86
CA VAL A 3 -9.65 -18.15 19.61
C VAL A 3 -8.34 -17.61 19.01
N ASP A 4 -7.42 -18.52 18.72
CA ASP A 4 -6.13 -18.19 18.09
C ASP A 4 -6.31 -17.49 16.73
N GLU A 5 -7.13 -18.09 15.88
CA GLU A 5 -7.51 -17.57 14.57
C GLU A 5 -8.26 -16.24 14.65
N GLY A 6 -9.31 -16.17 15.47
CA GLY A 6 -10.25 -15.05 15.52
C GLY A 6 -9.74 -13.84 16.29
N VAL A 7 -8.86 -14.05 17.28
CA VAL A 7 -8.33 -12.99 18.14
C VAL A 7 -6.90 -12.65 17.76
N PHE A 8 -5.98 -13.60 17.79
CA PHE A 8 -4.56 -13.30 17.64
C PHE A 8 -4.16 -13.14 16.18
N HIS A 9 -4.46 -14.12 15.32
CA HIS A 9 -4.09 -14.08 13.90
C HIS A 9 -4.77 -12.94 13.18
N ARG A 10 -6.07 -12.75 13.41
CA ARG A 10 -6.77 -11.60 12.89
C ARG A 10 -6.27 -10.28 13.44
N ARG A 11 -5.71 -10.16 14.65
CA ARG A 11 -5.11 -8.88 15.11
C ARG A 11 -3.77 -8.64 14.43
N ARG A 12 -2.83 -9.57 14.53
CA ARG A 12 -1.45 -9.40 14.02
C ARG A 12 -1.32 -9.49 12.49
N GLY A 13 -2.25 -10.19 11.84
CA GLY A 13 -2.16 -10.56 10.43
C GLY A 13 -1.14 -11.69 10.20
N LEU A 14 -1.34 -12.49 9.15
CA LEU A 14 -0.45 -13.62 8.83
C LEU A 14 0.61 -13.28 7.77
N PRO A 15 1.90 -13.55 8.04
CA PRO A 15 2.98 -13.54 7.05
C PRO A 15 2.67 -14.46 5.86
N ARG A 16 3.24 -14.17 4.68
CA ARG A 16 2.97 -14.93 3.45
C ARG A 16 3.17 -16.44 3.58
N TRP A 17 4.23 -16.86 4.25
CA TRP A 17 4.52 -18.28 4.46
C TRP A 17 3.48 -18.96 5.35
N GLU A 18 3.04 -18.30 6.42
CA GLU A 18 2.02 -18.85 7.31
C GLU A 18 0.63 -18.88 6.66
N ARG A 19 0.31 -18.01 5.67
CA ARG A 19 -0.95 -18.11 4.91
C ARG A 19 -1.10 -19.43 4.14
N ILE A 20 0.02 -20.09 3.86
CA ILE A 20 0.08 -21.42 3.24
C ILE A 20 0.30 -22.49 4.33
N GLY A 21 1.17 -22.22 5.30
CA GLY A 21 1.45 -23.12 6.42
C GLY A 21 0.20 -23.47 7.23
N HIS A 22 -0.59 -22.47 7.63
CA HIS A 22 -1.80 -22.65 8.45
C HIS A 22 -2.82 -23.61 7.83
N PRO A 23 -3.22 -23.44 6.54
CA PRO A 23 -4.07 -24.42 5.88
C PRO A 23 -3.46 -25.82 5.80
N LEU A 24 -2.12 -25.94 5.68
CA LEU A 24 -1.44 -27.23 5.67
C LEU A 24 -1.49 -27.93 7.03
N ASP A 25 -1.39 -27.19 8.13
CA ASP A 25 -1.52 -27.74 9.49
C ASP A 25 -2.89 -28.40 9.66
N THR A 26 -3.95 -27.67 9.30
CA THR A 26 -5.33 -28.18 9.29
C THR A 26 -5.49 -29.35 8.32
N LEU A 27 -4.82 -29.34 7.16
CA LEU A 27 -4.86 -30.43 6.19
C LEU A 27 -4.28 -31.74 6.78
N THR A 28 -3.18 -31.69 7.54
CA THR A 28 -2.63 -32.90 8.17
C THR A 28 -3.64 -33.55 9.14
N LEU A 29 -4.42 -32.75 9.86
CA LEU A 29 -5.49 -33.22 10.72
C LEU A 29 -6.68 -33.76 9.92
N VAL A 30 -7.06 -33.10 8.83
CA VAL A 30 -8.10 -33.60 7.89
C VAL A 30 -7.73 -34.98 7.36
N VAL A 31 -6.47 -35.21 6.98
CA VAL A 31 -6.00 -36.52 6.50
C VAL A 31 -6.15 -37.58 7.60
N CYS A 32 -5.79 -37.26 8.85
CA CYS A 32 -5.99 -38.16 9.98
C CYS A 32 -7.47 -38.52 10.19
N LEU A 33 -8.36 -37.53 10.20
CA LEU A 33 -9.80 -37.72 10.40
C LEU A 33 -10.46 -38.46 9.23
N ALA A 34 -10.06 -38.14 7.99
CA ALA A 34 -10.55 -38.82 6.79
C ALA A 34 -10.18 -40.30 6.81
N TRP A 35 -8.97 -40.64 7.29
CA TRP A 35 -8.55 -42.03 7.48
C TRP A 35 -9.48 -42.76 8.46
N LEU A 36 -9.76 -42.18 9.62
CA LEU A 36 -10.66 -42.78 10.61
C LEU A 36 -12.10 -42.95 10.11
N VAL A 37 -12.58 -42.05 9.24
CA VAL A 37 -13.93 -42.15 8.67
C VAL A 37 -14.00 -43.18 7.53
N ALA A 38 -12.95 -43.27 6.71
CA ALA A 38 -12.96 -44.08 5.49
C ALA A 38 -12.51 -45.54 5.69
N VAL A 39 -11.70 -45.81 6.72
CA VAL A 39 -11.04 -47.11 6.89
C VAL A 39 -11.58 -47.81 8.15
N PRO A 40 -12.04 -49.07 8.07
CA PRO A 40 -12.50 -49.81 9.23
C PRO A 40 -11.34 -50.18 10.18
N PRO A 41 -11.60 -50.39 11.49
CA PRO A 41 -10.58 -50.77 12.46
C PRO A 41 -9.84 -52.06 12.12
N GLY A 42 -8.51 -52.01 12.21
CA GLY A 42 -7.63 -53.15 12.01
C GLY A 42 -6.18 -52.82 12.36
N ARG A 43 -5.36 -53.81 12.72
CA ARG A 43 -3.98 -53.57 13.20
C ARG A 43 -3.12 -52.80 12.19
N GLY A 44 -3.20 -53.16 10.90
CA GLY A 44 -2.49 -52.43 9.85
C GLY A 44 -3.00 -50.99 9.68
N ALA A 45 -4.32 -50.79 9.77
CA ALA A 45 -4.92 -49.46 9.66
C ALA A 45 -4.59 -48.56 10.86
N LEU A 46 -4.46 -49.15 12.06
CA LEU A 46 -4.01 -48.44 13.26
C LEU A 46 -2.56 -47.97 13.11
N THR A 47 -1.67 -48.80 12.55
CA THR A 47 -0.28 -48.40 12.29
C THR A 47 -0.21 -47.20 11.34
N VAL A 48 -0.96 -47.22 10.25
CA VAL A 48 -1.01 -46.08 9.31
C VAL A 48 -1.55 -44.84 10.00
N TYR A 49 -2.64 -44.97 10.75
CA TYR A 49 -3.19 -43.85 11.52
C TYR A 49 -2.18 -43.26 12.51
N ALA A 50 -1.46 -44.11 13.26
CA ALA A 50 -0.46 -43.67 14.21
C ALA A 50 0.67 -42.89 13.52
N VAL A 51 1.13 -43.33 12.35
CA VAL A 51 2.12 -42.59 11.55
C VAL A 51 1.59 -41.23 11.12
N LEU A 52 0.35 -41.16 10.61
CA LEU A 52 -0.28 -39.90 10.23
C LEU A 52 -0.43 -38.95 11.43
N ALA A 53 -0.84 -39.46 12.58
CA ALA A 53 -1.03 -38.69 13.81
C ALA A 53 0.30 -38.14 14.36
N VAL A 54 1.36 -38.96 14.36
CA VAL A 54 2.72 -38.52 14.73
C VAL A 54 3.21 -37.46 13.76
N PHE A 55 3.04 -37.67 12.45
CA PHE A 55 3.41 -36.68 11.44
C PHE A 55 2.67 -35.36 11.67
N SER A 56 1.35 -35.39 11.85
CA SER A 56 0.55 -34.18 12.13
C SER A 56 1.03 -33.46 13.40
N THR A 57 1.34 -34.21 14.46
CA THR A 57 1.85 -33.64 15.72
C THR A 57 3.19 -32.95 15.51
N LEU A 58 4.13 -33.58 14.81
CA LEU A 58 5.44 -32.99 14.54
C LEU A 58 5.34 -31.81 13.58
N PHE A 59 4.52 -31.91 12.54
CA PHE A 59 4.41 -30.89 11.49
C PHE A 59 3.98 -29.54 12.05
N VAL A 60 3.02 -29.51 12.97
CA VAL A 60 2.50 -28.28 13.58
C VAL A 60 3.57 -27.57 14.43
N THR A 61 4.60 -28.28 14.92
CA THR A 61 5.73 -27.66 15.65
C THR A 61 6.63 -26.80 14.76
N LYS A 62 6.51 -26.86 13.43
CA LYS A 62 7.26 -26.01 12.50
C LYS A 62 7.03 -24.51 12.73
N ASP A 63 5.91 -24.15 13.35
CA ASP A 63 5.51 -22.76 13.57
C ASP A 63 6.08 -22.18 14.87
N GLU A 64 6.65 -23.02 15.75
CA GLU A 64 7.22 -22.60 17.03
C GLU A 64 8.31 -21.52 16.90
N PRO A 65 9.28 -21.61 15.97
CA PRO A 65 10.28 -20.55 15.78
C PRO A 65 9.67 -19.21 15.36
N VAL A 66 8.52 -19.22 14.68
CA VAL A 66 7.82 -18.00 14.28
C VAL A 66 7.03 -17.44 15.45
N HIS A 67 6.34 -18.30 16.20
CA HIS A 67 5.63 -17.91 17.41
C HIS A 67 6.57 -17.29 18.44
N ALA A 68 7.71 -17.92 18.71
CA ALA A 68 8.78 -17.41 19.59
C ALA A 68 9.24 -15.98 19.24
N ARG A 69 9.15 -15.58 17.96
CA ARG A 69 9.57 -14.25 17.50
C ARG A 69 8.44 -13.22 17.47
N LEU A 70 7.20 -13.65 17.25
CA LEU A 70 6.07 -12.76 16.91
C LEU A 70 4.97 -12.70 17.97
N CYS A 71 4.85 -13.71 18.84
CA CYS A 71 3.75 -13.82 19.80
C CYS A 71 4.04 -13.09 21.11
N GLY A 72 3.03 -12.43 21.67
CA GLY A 72 3.07 -11.94 23.06
C GLY A 72 2.87 -13.07 24.09
N GLY A 73 3.09 -12.79 25.38
CA GLY A 73 3.04 -13.82 26.43
C GLY A 73 1.72 -14.60 26.50
N GLY A 74 0.57 -13.93 26.34
CA GLY A 74 -0.74 -14.61 26.35
C GLY A 74 -1.00 -15.52 25.14
N GLU A 75 -0.44 -15.16 23.98
CA GLU A 75 -0.55 -15.96 22.75
C GLU A 75 0.37 -17.19 22.82
N GLN A 76 1.58 -17.02 23.36
CA GLN A 76 2.52 -18.11 23.66
C GLN A 76 1.91 -19.18 24.56
N TRP A 77 1.23 -18.77 25.64
CA TRP A 77 0.53 -19.70 26.53
C TRP A 77 -0.57 -20.50 25.80
N LEU A 78 -1.32 -19.85 24.91
CA LEU A 78 -2.34 -20.52 24.12
C LEU A 78 -1.73 -21.54 23.15
N HIS A 79 -0.63 -21.20 22.46
CA HIS A 79 0.07 -22.12 21.56
C HIS A 79 0.64 -23.33 22.30
N ALA A 80 1.27 -23.13 23.46
CA ALA A 80 1.76 -24.23 24.29
C ALA A 80 0.63 -25.22 24.68
N ILE A 81 -0.54 -24.70 25.07
CA ILE A 81 -1.72 -25.53 25.36
C ILE A 81 -2.17 -26.30 24.11
N LEU A 82 -2.25 -25.63 22.96
CA LEU A 82 -2.69 -26.26 21.70
C LEU A 82 -1.73 -27.37 21.24
N PHE A 83 -0.41 -27.17 21.35
CA PHE A 83 0.58 -28.18 21.01
C PHE A 83 0.50 -29.43 21.91
N VAL A 84 0.20 -29.25 23.20
CA VAL A 84 0.00 -30.37 24.14
C VAL A 84 -1.31 -31.09 23.86
N LEU A 85 -2.39 -30.36 23.57
CA LEU A 85 -3.71 -30.97 23.34
C LEU A 85 -3.79 -31.72 22.01
N HIS A 86 -3.07 -31.31 20.98
CA HIS A 86 -3.13 -31.93 19.64
C HIS A 86 -2.88 -33.44 19.63
N PRO A 87 -1.75 -33.98 20.16
CA PRO A 87 -1.52 -35.41 20.20
C PRO A 87 -2.52 -36.15 21.11
N ILE A 88 -2.98 -35.51 22.18
CA ILE A 88 -3.99 -36.10 23.09
C ILE A 88 -5.31 -36.29 22.35
N VAL A 89 -5.77 -35.27 21.62
CA VAL A 89 -7.01 -35.33 20.84
C VAL A 89 -6.92 -36.41 19.75
N LEU A 90 -5.80 -36.49 19.03
CA LEU A 90 -5.59 -37.55 18.03
C LEU A 90 -5.61 -38.95 18.68
N ALA A 91 -4.94 -39.14 19.82
CA ALA A 91 -5.00 -40.42 20.53
C ALA A 91 -6.43 -40.80 20.94
N VAL A 92 -7.21 -39.85 21.47
CA VAL A 92 -8.62 -40.06 21.83
C VAL A 92 -9.47 -40.42 20.61
N LEU A 93 -9.30 -39.72 19.49
CA LEU A 93 -10.03 -40.02 18.24
C LEU A 93 -9.69 -41.43 17.71
N GLY A 94 -8.42 -41.84 17.79
CA GLY A 94 -7.98 -43.19 17.46
C GLY A 94 -8.63 -44.26 18.35
N LEU A 95 -8.81 -43.99 19.64
CA LEU A 95 -9.50 -44.90 20.57
C LEU A 95 -11.01 -44.98 20.28
N VAL A 96 -11.66 -43.84 20.02
CA VAL A 96 -13.07 -43.77 19.62
C VAL A 96 -13.30 -44.59 18.35
N TRP A 97 -12.43 -44.42 17.35
CA TRP A 97 -12.47 -45.22 16.13
C TRP A 97 -12.23 -46.71 16.37
N TRP A 98 -11.22 -47.07 17.17
CA TRP A 98 -10.86 -48.47 17.44
C TRP A 98 -11.99 -49.24 18.13
N THR A 99 -12.72 -48.57 19.01
CA THR A 99 -13.87 -49.16 19.72
C THR A 99 -15.14 -49.21 18.85
N GLY A 100 -15.12 -48.61 17.65
CA GLY A 100 -16.29 -48.47 16.78
C GLY A 100 -17.35 -47.51 17.36
N ALA A 101 -17.01 -46.76 18.40
CA ALA A 101 -17.93 -45.87 19.08
C ALA A 101 -18.13 -44.58 18.26
N HIS A 102 -19.38 -44.10 18.20
CA HIS A 102 -19.74 -42.77 17.68
C HIS A 102 -19.14 -42.40 16.30
N PRO A 103 -19.38 -43.16 15.22
CA PRO A 103 -18.90 -42.80 13.88
C PRO A 103 -19.41 -41.42 13.40
N ALA A 104 -20.59 -41.00 13.86
CA ALA A 104 -21.14 -39.67 13.61
C ALA A 104 -20.27 -38.55 14.21
N LEU A 105 -19.61 -38.77 15.35
CA LEU A 105 -18.69 -37.81 15.96
C LEU A 105 -17.46 -37.60 15.07
N LEU A 106 -16.89 -38.68 14.55
CA LEU A 106 -15.73 -38.61 13.65
C LEU A 106 -16.07 -37.88 12.35
N ALA A 107 -17.23 -38.17 11.77
CA ALA A 107 -17.72 -37.51 10.57
C ALA A 107 -18.01 -36.01 10.81
N ALA A 108 -18.64 -35.66 11.94
CA ALA A 108 -18.87 -34.27 12.32
C ALA A 108 -17.56 -33.51 12.54
N GLN A 109 -16.59 -34.12 13.23
CA GLN A 109 -15.28 -33.53 13.46
C GLN A 109 -14.51 -33.32 12.15
N LEU A 110 -14.59 -34.27 11.21
CA LEU A 110 -14.03 -34.12 9.86
C LEU A 110 -14.67 -32.93 9.14
N GLY A 111 -16.00 -32.84 9.13
CA GLY A 111 -16.73 -31.74 8.48
C GLY A 111 -16.37 -30.37 9.04
N LEU A 112 -16.31 -30.24 10.37
CA LEU A 112 -15.89 -28.99 11.03
C LEU A 112 -14.44 -28.61 10.68
N THR A 113 -13.53 -29.60 10.67
CA THR A 113 -12.11 -29.36 10.37
C THR A 113 -11.91 -28.97 8.91
N VAL A 114 -12.62 -29.62 7.97
CA VAL A 114 -12.62 -29.25 6.54
C VAL A 114 -13.17 -27.85 6.35
N GLY A 115 -14.30 -27.51 6.98
CA GLY A 115 -14.89 -26.17 6.92
C GLY A 115 -13.95 -25.10 7.47
N PHE A 116 -13.27 -25.38 8.57
CA PHE A 116 -12.28 -24.48 9.15
C PHE A 116 -11.06 -24.30 8.23
N GLY A 117 -10.53 -25.38 7.66
CA GLY A 117 -9.40 -25.32 6.71
C GLY A 117 -9.76 -24.56 5.43
N ALA A 118 -10.97 -24.76 4.89
CA ALA A 118 -11.47 -24.00 3.75
C ALA A 118 -11.61 -22.51 4.08
N TYR A 119 -12.15 -22.18 5.25
CA TYR A 119 -12.18 -20.81 5.75
C TYR A 119 -10.77 -20.21 5.84
N GLN A 120 -9.79 -20.91 6.40
CA GLN A 120 -8.41 -20.41 6.51
C GLN A 120 -7.81 -20.15 5.13
N ALA A 121 -7.95 -21.09 4.20
CA ALA A 121 -7.46 -20.95 2.84
C ALA A 121 -8.08 -19.73 2.14
N VAL A 122 -9.41 -19.59 2.19
CA VAL A 122 -10.14 -18.48 1.56
C VAL A 122 -9.86 -17.16 2.24
N TYR A 123 -10.01 -17.09 3.57
CA TYR A 123 -9.85 -15.85 4.30
C TYR A 123 -8.43 -15.33 4.16
N TRP A 124 -7.39 -16.13 4.45
CA TRP A 124 -6.02 -15.61 4.46
C TRP A 124 -5.45 -15.32 3.07
N ASN A 125 -5.86 -16.09 2.05
CA ASN A 125 -5.31 -15.93 0.71
C ASN A 125 -6.16 -15.03 -0.20
N LEU A 126 -7.46 -14.86 0.08
CA LEU A 126 -8.37 -14.07 -0.78
C LEU A 126 -8.97 -12.83 -0.10
N LEU A 127 -9.17 -12.84 1.22
CA LEU A 127 -9.89 -11.76 1.93
C LEU A 127 -8.99 -10.91 2.83
N ALA A 128 -8.14 -11.51 3.65
CA ALA A 128 -7.25 -10.86 4.62
C ALA A 128 -6.13 -10.07 3.93
N GLY A 129 -5.78 -10.41 2.69
CA GLY A 129 -4.91 -9.61 1.84
C GLY A 129 -5.44 -8.20 1.54
N ARG A 130 -6.72 -7.93 1.81
CA ARG A 130 -7.35 -6.61 1.67
C ARG A 130 -7.24 -5.73 2.92
N ARG A 131 -6.48 -6.13 3.95
CA ARG A 131 -6.16 -5.22 5.05
C ARG A 131 -5.34 -4.07 4.48
N ALA A 132 -5.91 -2.87 4.53
CA ALA A 132 -5.34 -1.66 3.95
C ALA A 132 -3.91 -1.45 4.46
N ARG A 133 -2.93 -1.80 3.63
CA ARG A 133 -1.56 -1.34 3.86
C ARG A 133 -1.59 0.17 3.72
N THR A 134 -0.98 0.86 4.68
CA THR A 134 -0.84 2.31 4.66
C THR A 134 0.51 2.66 4.05
N VAL A 135 0.59 3.81 3.39
CA VAL A 135 1.88 4.35 2.96
C VAL A 135 2.70 4.78 4.16
N ASN A 136 4.01 4.55 4.13
CA ASN A 136 4.95 5.02 5.14
C ASN A 136 5.28 6.50 4.96
N ASN A 137 4.30 7.38 5.22
CA ASN A 137 4.49 8.82 5.07
C ASN A 137 5.51 9.39 6.08
N ALA A 138 5.68 8.77 7.26
CA ALA A 138 6.65 9.21 8.27
C ALA A 138 8.12 9.13 7.80
N TRP A 139 8.42 8.34 6.76
CA TRP A 139 9.77 8.29 6.19
C TRP A 139 10.21 9.64 5.61
N TYR A 140 9.29 10.40 5.02
CA TYR A 140 9.58 11.69 4.40
C TYR A 140 10.14 12.72 5.39
N ASP A 141 9.71 12.65 6.66
CA ASP A 141 10.14 13.53 7.75
C ASP A 141 11.62 13.32 8.11
N THR A 142 12.16 12.13 7.81
CA THR A 142 13.52 11.75 8.19
C THR A 142 14.60 12.26 7.23
N LEU A 143 14.21 12.81 6.07
CA LEU A 143 15.15 13.09 4.99
C LEU A 143 15.91 14.41 5.16
N GLY A 144 15.31 15.44 5.76
CA GLY A 144 15.93 16.77 5.83
C GLY A 144 16.38 17.28 4.46
N ASP A 145 17.61 17.79 4.35
CA ASP A 145 18.12 18.32 3.07
C ASP A 145 18.39 17.23 2.00
N ARG A 146 18.32 15.95 2.37
CA ARG A 146 18.38 14.83 1.41
C ARG A 146 17.25 14.88 0.37
N TRP A 147 16.16 15.59 0.65
CA TRP A 147 15.14 15.88 -0.35
C TRP A 147 15.75 16.49 -1.63
N TYR A 148 16.72 17.39 -1.49
CA TYR A 148 17.35 18.07 -2.63
C TYR A 148 18.63 17.38 -3.11
N GLU A 149 19.35 16.69 -2.20
CA GLU A 149 20.72 16.25 -2.45
C GLU A 149 20.86 14.74 -2.74
N ALA A 150 19.97 13.91 -2.19
CA ALA A 150 20.18 12.46 -2.27
C ALA A 150 19.99 11.94 -3.69
N GLU A 151 20.94 11.15 -4.16
CA GLU A 151 20.86 10.37 -5.41
C GLU A 151 20.53 8.89 -5.15
N ASP A 152 20.61 8.44 -3.91
CA ASP A 152 20.50 7.04 -3.49
C ASP A 152 19.18 6.76 -2.77
N THR A 153 18.13 7.53 -3.06
CA THR A 153 16.79 7.36 -2.51
C THR A 153 15.73 7.58 -3.59
N PRO A 154 14.50 7.08 -3.42
CA PRO A 154 13.39 7.32 -4.35
C PRO A 154 13.05 8.80 -4.59
N ILE A 155 13.39 9.72 -3.67
CA ILE A 155 13.17 11.15 -3.88
C ILE A 155 13.94 11.69 -5.08
N ALA A 156 15.07 11.08 -5.44
CA ALA A 156 15.80 11.48 -6.64
C ALA A 156 14.98 11.25 -7.91
N LEU A 157 14.15 10.19 -7.96
CA LEU A 157 13.21 9.96 -9.06
C LEU A 157 12.10 11.01 -9.04
N LEU A 158 11.52 11.29 -7.87
CA LEU A 158 10.50 12.33 -7.71
C LEU A 158 11.01 13.70 -8.17
N ARG A 159 12.24 14.05 -7.81
CA ARG A 159 12.90 15.29 -8.22
C ARG A 159 13.09 15.34 -9.74
N ALA A 160 13.56 14.26 -10.37
CA ALA A 160 13.69 14.17 -11.82
C ALA A 160 12.33 14.25 -12.54
N GLU A 161 11.26 13.71 -11.97
CA GLU A 161 9.91 13.82 -12.50
C GLU A 161 9.35 15.25 -12.36
N ALA A 162 9.53 15.87 -11.19
CA ALA A 162 9.15 17.26 -10.94
C ALA A 162 9.87 18.22 -11.91
N SER A 163 11.17 18.05 -12.16
CA SER A 163 11.91 18.87 -13.13
C SER A 163 11.35 18.79 -14.55
N HIS A 164 10.74 17.66 -14.93
CA HIS A 164 10.08 17.51 -16.23
C HIS A 164 8.64 18.07 -16.23
N ARG A 165 7.92 17.91 -15.12
CA ARG A 165 6.49 18.25 -15.00
C ARG A 165 6.23 19.72 -14.68
N ASN A 166 7.03 20.34 -13.82
CA ASN A 166 6.81 21.70 -13.33
C ASN A 166 6.80 22.75 -14.47
N PRO A 167 7.69 22.69 -15.48
CA PRO A 167 7.63 23.61 -16.61
C PRO A 167 6.28 23.56 -17.35
N TRP A 168 5.70 22.36 -17.53
CA TRP A 168 4.40 22.22 -18.18
C TRP A 168 3.26 22.83 -17.34
N ILE A 169 3.31 22.71 -16.01
CA ILE A 169 2.34 23.36 -15.12
C ILE A 169 2.47 24.89 -15.24
N ALA A 170 3.69 25.42 -15.12
CA ALA A 170 3.95 26.84 -15.23
C ALA A 170 3.52 27.43 -16.59
N GLU A 171 3.83 26.75 -17.69
CA GLU A 171 3.38 27.14 -19.04
C GLU A 171 1.85 27.16 -19.14
N THR A 172 1.18 26.19 -18.52
CA THR A 172 -0.29 26.10 -18.53
C THR A 172 -0.95 27.21 -17.68
N LEU A 173 -0.30 27.63 -16.59
CA LEU A 173 -0.74 28.76 -15.76
C LEU A 173 -0.56 30.12 -16.46
N GLY A 174 0.47 30.22 -17.31
CA GLY A 174 0.86 31.43 -18.01
C GLY A 174 1.72 32.37 -17.15
N ALA A 175 2.22 33.45 -17.75
CA ALA A 175 3.20 34.34 -17.12
C ALA A 175 2.61 35.32 -16.08
N ALA A 176 1.28 35.49 -16.04
CA ALA A 176 0.66 36.41 -15.09
C ALA A 176 0.69 35.82 -13.66
N PRO A 177 0.96 36.64 -12.61
CA PRO A 177 0.87 36.18 -11.23
C PRO A 177 -0.49 35.57 -10.91
N ARG A 178 -0.49 34.35 -10.36
CA ARG A 178 -1.68 33.57 -9.97
C ARG A 178 -1.57 33.23 -8.48
N ALA A 179 -2.70 33.14 -7.80
CA ALA A 179 -2.76 32.51 -6.49
C ALA A 179 -2.80 30.98 -6.67
N VAL A 180 -1.77 30.29 -6.22
CA VAL A 180 -1.61 28.83 -6.37
C VAL A 180 -1.53 28.16 -5.01
N LEU A 181 -2.33 27.12 -4.81
CA LEU A 181 -2.21 26.21 -3.66
C LEU A 181 -1.55 24.90 -4.10
N ASP A 182 -0.48 24.50 -3.44
CA ASP A 182 0.18 23.21 -3.66
C ASP A 182 -0.15 22.27 -2.48
N LEU A 183 -1.05 21.31 -2.70
CA LEU A 183 -1.51 20.34 -1.71
C LEU A 183 -0.52 19.17 -1.64
N GLY A 184 -0.07 18.83 -0.44
CA GLY A 184 0.99 17.84 -0.24
C GLY A 184 2.30 18.32 -0.85
N CYS A 185 2.65 19.60 -0.65
CA CYS A 185 3.77 20.23 -1.35
C CYS A 185 5.13 19.59 -1.03
N GLY A 186 5.21 18.78 0.04
CA GLY A 186 6.44 18.17 0.50
C GLY A 186 7.53 19.22 0.67
N ALA A 187 8.74 18.89 0.22
CA ALA A 187 9.88 19.79 0.31
C ALA A 187 9.83 20.96 -0.69
N GLY A 188 8.70 21.19 -1.37
CA GLY A 188 8.48 22.42 -2.14
C GLY A 188 8.99 22.40 -3.58
N PHE A 189 9.20 21.24 -4.22
CA PHE A 189 9.72 21.22 -5.60
C PHE A 189 8.85 22.00 -6.59
N LEU A 190 7.53 21.86 -6.52
CA LEU A 190 6.61 22.64 -7.35
C LEU A 190 6.38 24.03 -6.77
N ALA A 191 6.08 24.11 -5.47
CA ALA A 191 5.82 25.39 -4.81
C ALA A 191 6.94 26.43 -5.04
N ASN A 192 8.20 26.03 -4.85
CA ASN A 192 9.36 26.91 -4.98
C ASN A 192 9.61 27.29 -6.45
N ASP A 193 9.41 26.37 -7.40
CA ASP A 193 9.52 26.67 -8.84
C ASP A 193 8.45 27.70 -9.28
N LEU A 194 7.20 27.55 -8.83
CA LEU A 194 6.14 28.50 -9.17
C LEU A 194 6.32 29.85 -8.47
N ALA A 195 6.83 29.86 -7.23
CA ALA A 195 7.13 31.09 -6.50
C ALA A 195 8.27 31.87 -7.18
N ALA A 196 9.33 31.19 -7.62
CA ALA A 196 10.42 31.78 -8.40
C ALA A 196 9.96 32.37 -9.74
N ARG A 197 8.85 31.88 -10.30
CA ARG A 197 8.21 32.42 -11.52
C ARG A 197 7.25 33.58 -11.26
N GLY A 198 7.11 34.03 -10.01
CA GLY A 198 6.31 35.19 -9.63
C GLY A 198 4.85 34.90 -9.30
N HIS A 199 4.46 33.64 -9.16
CA HIS A 199 3.13 33.30 -8.62
C HIS A 199 3.09 33.49 -7.10
N ARG A 200 1.90 33.74 -6.54
CA ARG A 200 1.66 33.75 -5.10
C ARG A 200 1.32 32.34 -4.66
N VAL A 201 2.29 31.67 -4.06
CA VAL A 201 2.18 30.23 -3.77
C VAL A 201 1.98 30.00 -2.29
N THR A 202 1.02 29.13 -1.97
CA THR A 202 0.85 28.56 -0.64
C THR A 202 1.06 27.05 -0.74
N GLY A 203 2.05 26.51 -0.05
CA GLY A 203 2.25 25.08 0.13
C GLY A 203 1.54 24.58 1.39
N LEU A 204 0.79 23.49 1.27
CA LEU A 204 0.12 22.81 2.39
C LEU A 204 0.67 21.39 2.49
N ASP A 205 1.15 21.00 3.67
CA ASP A 205 1.56 19.62 3.95
C ASP A 205 1.25 19.25 5.40
N THR A 206 1.09 17.97 5.69
CA THR A 206 0.87 17.50 7.07
C THR A 206 2.15 17.55 7.91
N SER A 207 3.32 17.54 7.29
CA SER A 207 4.62 17.46 7.97
C SER A 207 5.26 18.84 8.18
N ALA A 208 5.43 19.26 9.43
CA ALA A 208 6.12 20.50 9.75
C ALA A 208 7.61 20.43 9.40
N GLU A 209 8.21 19.25 9.56
CA GLU A 209 9.61 18.93 9.28
C GLU A 209 9.93 19.12 7.80
N VAL A 210 9.09 18.56 6.93
CA VAL A 210 9.25 18.66 5.48
C VAL A 210 8.99 20.09 5.00
N LEU A 211 8.00 20.79 5.55
CA LEU A 211 7.77 22.21 5.25
C LEU A 211 8.94 23.11 5.68
N ALA A 212 9.68 22.74 6.74
CA ALA A 212 10.89 23.47 7.11
C ALA A 212 11.99 23.33 6.05
N VAL A 213 12.10 22.17 5.38
CA VAL A 213 12.99 21.98 4.22
C VAL A 213 12.51 22.88 3.06
N ALA A 214 11.22 22.85 2.75
CA ALA A 214 10.65 23.66 1.67
C ALA A 214 10.97 25.15 1.81
N ARG A 215 10.78 25.70 3.02
CA ARG A 215 11.13 27.09 3.36
C ARG A 215 12.62 27.40 3.17
N ARG A 216 13.52 26.50 3.54
CA ARG A 216 14.97 26.72 3.40
C ARG A 216 15.41 26.77 1.95
N HIS A 217 14.76 25.99 1.09
CA HIS A 217 15.06 25.91 -0.34
C HIS A 217 14.19 26.85 -1.19
N ASP A 218 13.34 27.68 -0.58
CA ASP A 218 12.62 28.74 -1.28
C ASP A 218 13.56 29.92 -1.57
N GLY A 219 14.14 29.91 -2.76
CA GLY A 219 15.03 30.98 -3.22
C GLY A 219 14.34 32.33 -3.41
N SER A 220 13.03 32.36 -3.69
CA SER A 220 12.29 33.63 -3.86
C SER A 220 11.79 34.19 -2.53
N ARG A 221 11.74 33.37 -1.48
CA ARG A 221 11.24 33.72 -0.12
C ARG A 221 9.84 34.31 -0.15
N SER A 222 9.05 33.89 -1.12
CA SER A 222 7.71 34.43 -1.39
C SER A 222 6.61 33.39 -1.26
N ALA A 223 6.97 32.11 -1.13
CA ALA A 223 5.99 31.06 -0.85
C ALA A 223 5.64 31.04 0.64
N GLU A 224 4.36 30.85 0.91
CA GLU A 224 3.86 30.58 2.26
C GLU A 224 3.72 29.08 2.46
N TYR A 225 4.03 28.58 3.65
CA TYR A 225 3.93 27.15 3.96
C TYR A 225 3.12 26.95 5.22
N LEU A 226 2.10 26.11 5.15
CA LEU A 226 1.14 25.86 6.22
C LEU A 226 1.04 24.37 6.51
N VAL A 227 1.03 24.03 7.80
CA VAL A 227 0.71 22.66 8.23
C VAL A 227 -0.80 22.46 8.13
N GLY A 228 -1.24 21.43 7.41
CA GLY A 228 -2.66 21.07 7.34
C GLY A 228 -2.96 19.85 6.50
N ASP A 229 -4.21 19.40 6.59
CA ASP A 229 -4.71 18.22 5.88
C ASP A 229 -5.35 18.63 4.54
N ALA A 230 -4.89 18.01 3.45
CA ALA A 230 -5.46 18.21 2.12
C ALA A 230 -6.93 17.73 2.00
N CYS A 231 -7.41 16.90 2.93
CA CYS A 231 -8.81 16.48 3.01
C CYS A 231 -9.72 17.48 3.76
N ALA A 232 -9.13 18.52 4.36
CA ALA A 232 -9.81 19.58 5.10
C ALA A 232 -9.00 20.88 5.03
N VAL A 233 -9.01 21.51 3.87
CA VAL A 233 -8.12 22.63 3.52
C VAL A 233 -8.59 23.90 4.24
N PRO A 234 -7.71 24.59 5.02
CA PRO A 234 -8.09 25.70 5.88
C PRO A 234 -8.23 27.05 5.12
N PHE A 235 -8.78 27.02 3.92
CA PHE A 235 -9.03 28.20 3.10
C PHE A 235 -10.51 28.32 2.74
N ARG A 236 -10.98 29.57 2.60
CA ARG A 236 -12.33 29.86 2.11
C ARG A 236 -12.50 29.42 0.64
N ASP A 237 -13.75 29.22 0.25
CA ASP A 237 -14.13 28.93 -1.12
C ASP A 237 -13.58 29.98 -2.10
N ALA A 238 -13.26 29.57 -3.33
CA ALA A 238 -12.81 30.45 -4.40
C ALA A 238 -11.62 31.38 -4.05
N SER A 239 -10.64 30.87 -3.29
CA SER A 239 -9.43 31.59 -2.90
C SER A 239 -8.30 31.54 -3.92
N PHE A 240 -8.23 30.47 -4.72
CA PHE A 240 -7.08 30.20 -5.59
C PHE A 240 -7.45 30.20 -7.07
N ASP A 241 -6.52 30.65 -7.91
CA ASP A 241 -6.61 30.53 -9.36
C ASP A 241 -6.20 29.14 -9.84
N ALA A 242 -5.32 28.47 -9.09
CA ALA A 242 -4.93 27.10 -9.34
C ALA A 242 -4.67 26.31 -8.05
N VAL A 243 -4.92 25.00 -8.12
CA VAL A 243 -4.60 24.04 -7.07
C VAL A 243 -3.82 22.89 -7.70
N CYS A 244 -2.73 22.49 -7.08
CA CYS A 244 -1.89 21.38 -7.51
C CYS A 244 -1.92 20.27 -6.45
N ALA A 245 -1.97 19.02 -6.87
CA ALA A 245 -1.83 17.84 -6.02
C ALA A 245 -0.89 16.85 -6.71
N MET A 246 0.42 17.03 -6.50
CA MET A 246 1.45 16.24 -7.16
C MET A 246 1.89 15.08 -6.28
N ASP A 247 1.75 13.84 -6.75
CA ASP A 247 2.23 12.66 -6.02
C ASP A 247 1.58 12.54 -4.63
N LEU A 248 0.30 12.93 -4.52
CA LEU A 248 -0.46 13.01 -3.25
C LEU A 248 -1.62 12.01 -3.19
N LEU A 249 -2.35 11.81 -4.29
CA LEU A 249 -3.61 11.05 -4.27
C LEU A 249 -3.42 9.57 -3.89
N GLU A 250 -2.23 9.03 -4.16
CA GLU A 250 -1.78 7.69 -3.79
C GLU A 250 -1.24 7.58 -2.35
N HIS A 251 -1.13 8.70 -1.63
CA HIS A 251 -0.69 8.78 -0.24
C HIS A 251 -1.83 9.00 0.76
N VAL A 252 -3.05 9.25 0.27
CA VAL A 252 -4.23 9.55 1.10
C VAL A 252 -5.27 8.43 1.02
N ALA A 253 -5.95 8.18 2.14
CA ALA A 253 -7.02 7.19 2.20
C ALA A 253 -8.28 7.64 1.44
N GLU A 254 -8.58 8.95 1.46
CA GLU A 254 -9.80 9.55 0.90
C GLU A 254 -9.50 10.58 -0.21
N PRO A 255 -8.91 10.18 -1.35
CA PRO A 255 -8.48 11.13 -2.40
C PRO A 255 -9.63 11.94 -3.01
N HIS A 256 -10.85 11.40 -2.99
CA HIS A 256 -12.05 12.13 -3.42
C HIS A 256 -12.32 13.38 -2.57
N ARG A 257 -11.95 13.38 -1.28
CA ARG A 257 -12.05 14.56 -0.42
C ARG A 257 -11.01 15.61 -0.78
N VAL A 258 -9.79 15.20 -1.11
CA VAL A 258 -8.75 16.11 -1.61
C VAL A 258 -9.21 16.80 -2.90
N VAL A 259 -9.77 16.05 -3.85
CA VAL A 259 -10.30 16.61 -5.10
C VAL A 259 -11.49 17.55 -4.84
N ALA A 260 -12.38 17.21 -3.91
CA ALA A 260 -13.51 18.07 -3.52
C ALA A 260 -13.03 19.38 -2.88
N GLU A 261 -12.05 19.32 -1.96
CA GLU A 261 -11.46 20.50 -1.35
C GLU A 261 -10.72 21.37 -2.37
N ALA A 262 -9.95 20.76 -3.28
CA ALA A 262 -9.32 21.46 -4.39
C ALA A 262 -10.36 22.21 -5.24
N ALA A 263 -11.46 21.55 -5.61
CA ALA A 263 -12.54 22.21 -6.34
C ALA A 263 -13.20 23.33 -5.52
N ARG A 264 -13.44 23.13 -4.22
CA ARG A 264 -14.07 24.13 -3.34
C ARG A 264 -13.26 25.43 -3.30
N VAL A 265 -11.95 25.33 -3.03
CA VAL A 265 -11.07 26.51 -2.90
C VAL A 265 -10.68 27.13 -4.23
N LEU A 266 -10.91 26.45 -5.36
CA LEU A 266 -10.72 27.02 -6.69
C LEU A 266 -11.78 28.08 -7.02
N ARG A 267 -11.33 29.18 -7.62
CA ARG A 267 -12.21 30.16 -8.27
C ARG A 267 -12.92 29.52 -9.47
N PRO A 268 -14.12 29.99 -9.85
CA PRO A 268 -14.73 29.62 -11.13
C PRO A 268 -13.74 29.84 -12.29
N GLY A 269 -13.57 28.84 -13.15
CA GLY A 269 -12.57 28.86 -14.23
C GLY A 269 -11.12 28.56 -13.80
N GLY A 270 -10.87 28.35 -12.50
CA GLY A 270 -9.56 28.00 -11.96
C GLY A 270 -9.11 26.59 -12.36
N ALA A 271 -7.80 26.34 -12.27
CA ALA A 271 -7.17 25.12 -12.75
C ALA A 271 -6.83 24.13 -11.62
N PHE A 272 -7.16 22.86 -11.81
CA PHE A 272 -6.69 21.77 -10.96
C PHE A 272 -5.65 20.94 -11.70
N PHE A 273 -4.44 20.83 -11.15
CA PHE A 273 -3.38 19.97 -11.65
C PHE A 273 -3.19 18.79 -10.69
N PHE A 274 -3.00 17.59 -11.23
CA PHE A 274 -2.70 16.41 -10.42
C PHE A 274 -1.65 15.52 -11.07
N HIS A 275 -0.90 14.79 -10.24
CA HIS A 275 -0.10 13.64 -10.67
C HIS A 275 -0.33 12.48 -9.72
N THR A 276 -0.45 11.27 -10.27
CA THR A 276 -0.55 10.05 -9.48
C THR A 276 -0.14 8.81 -10.28
N PHE A 277 0.05 7.69 -9.58
CA PHE A 277 0.31 6.39 -10.19
C PHE A 277 -0.96 5.59 -10.50
N ASN A 278 -0.94 4.90 -11.64
CA ASN A 278 -2.07 4.10 -12.12
C ASN A 278 -2.10 2.72 -11.46
N ARG A 279 -3.29 2.25 -11.08
CA ARG A 279 -3.49 0.93 -10.50
C ARG A 279 -3.46 -0.16 -11.58
N THR A 280 -2.26 -0.47 -12.06
CA THR A 280 -2.01 -1.53 -13.03
C THR A 280 -0.92 -2.49 -12.53
N TRP A 281 -0.88 -3.69 -13.10
CA TRP A 281 0.21 -4.63 -12.81
C TRP A 281 1.56 -4.10 -13.30
N GLN A 282 1.59 -3.29 -14.37
CA GLN A 282 2.81 -2.65 -14.87
C GLN A 282 3.34 -1.62 -13.86
N ALA A 283 2.46 -0.79 -13.29
CA ALA A 283 2.85 0.15 -12.25
C ALA A 283 3.34 -0.58 -11.00
N HIS A 284 2.66 -1.67 -10.59
CA HIS A 284 3.15 -2.50 -9.49
C HIS A 284 4.58 -3.03 -9.74
N LEU A 285 4.84 -3.52 -10.95
CA LEU A 285 6.15 -4.06 -11.31
C LEU A 285 7.22 -2.97 -11.41
N VAL A 286 6.92 -1.83 -12.02
CA VAL A 286 7.92 -0.80 -12.35
C VAL A 286 8.06 0.24 -11.24
N VAL A 287 6.95 0.81 -10.76
CA VAL A 287 6.94 1.92 -9.79
C VAL A 287 7.19 1.42 -8.36
N ILE A 288 6.69 0.24 -8.01
CA ILE A 288 6.89 -0.33 -6.67
C ILE A 288 8.09 -1.26 -6.69
N LYS A 289 8.00 -2.40 -7.41
CA LYS A 289 9.05 -3.42 -7.36
C LYS A 289 10.34 -2.99 -8.02
N GLY A 290 10.28 -2.30 -9.15
CA GLY A 290 11.46 -1.77 -9.82
C GLY A 290 12.24 -0.81 -8.92
N VAL A 291 11.55 0.12 -8.24
CA VAL A 291 12.19 1.05 -7.31
C VAL A 291 12.76 0.32 -6.09
N GLU A 292 12.00 -0.59 -5.47
CA GLU A 292 12.47 -1.41 -4.34
C GLU A 292 13.72 -2.25 -4.66
N TRP A 293 13.80 -2.79 -5.88
CA TRP A 293 14.92 -3.67 -6.27
C TRP A 293 16.16 -2.89 -6.69
N PHE A 294 15.97 -1.78 -7.40
CA PHE A 294 17.08 -1.10 -8.07
C PHE A 294 17.51 0.17 -7.36
N VAL A 295 16.62 0.91 -6.68
CA VAL A 295 17.00 2.16 -6.00
C VAL A 295 17.38 1.86 -4.55
N LYS A 296 18.57 2.29 -4.15
CA LYS A 296 19.05 2.11 -2.78
C LYS A 296 18.17 2.85 -1.78
N ASN A 297 18.20 2.40 -0.52
CA ASN A 297 17.51 3.03 0.61
C ASN A 297 16.01 3.28 0.38
N THR A 298 15.35 2.49 -0.47
CA THR A 298 13.91 2.54 -0.67
C THR A 298 13.22 2.02 0.60
N PRO A 299 12.40 2.83 1.29
CA PRO A 299 11.71 2.38 2.49
C PRO A 299 10.63 1.35 2.13
N LYS A 300 10.29 0.49 3.08
CA LYS A 300 9.13 -0.39 2.93
C LYS A 300 7.85 0.43 2.87
N ASP A 301 6.93 -0.04 2.02
CA ASP A 301 5.61 0.55 1.85
C ASP A 301 5.65 2.04 1.49
N LEU A 302 6.66 2.46 0.70
CA LEU A 302 6.69 3.79 0.06
C LEU A 302 5.45 4.03 -0.79
N HIS A 303 5.02 2.99 -1.49
CA HIS A 303 3.82 2.97 -2.30
C HIS A 303 3.09 1.66 -2.10
N VAL A 304 1.76 1.75 -1.98
CA VAL A 304 0.86 0.60 -1.87
C VAL A 304 -0.05 0.60 -3.08
N ILE A 305 -0.06 -0.52 -3.82
CA ILE A 305 -0.82 -0.62 -5.09
C ILE A 305 -2.32 -0.38 -4.91
N ASP A 306 -2.89 -0.68 -3.74
CA ASP A 306 -4.31 -0.47 -3.43
C ASP A 306 -4.69 1.02 -3.39
N LEU A 307 -3.71 1.89 -3.16
CA LEU A 307 -3.89 3.34 -3.11
C LEU A 307 -3.62 4.02 -4.46
N PHE A 308 -3.03 3.33 -5.42
CA PHE A 308 -2.93 3.83 -6.79
C PHE A 308 -4.34 3.99 -7.40
N ARG A 309 -4.48 4.91 -8.35
CA ARG A 309 -5.77 5.31 -8.93
C ARG A 309 -5.73 5.25 -10.43
N SER A 310 -6.74 4.62 -11.05
CA SER A 310 -6.87 4.67 -12.50
C SER A 310 -7.27 6.07 -12.97
N PRO A 311 -6.92 6.47 -14.21
CA PRO A 311 -7.34 7.73 -14.78
C PRO A 311 -8.87 7.94 -14.74
N GLU A 312 -9.64 6.87 -14.91
CA GLU A 312 -11.10 6.88 -14.87
C GLU A 312 -11.62 7.20 -13.46
N GLU A 313 -10.97 6.64 -12.42
CA GLU A 313 -11.32 6.91 -11.02
C GLU A 313 -11.07 8.38 -10.67
N VAL A 314 -9.91 8.93 -11.04
CA VAL A 314 -9.60 10.35 -10.80
C VAL A 314 -10.51 11.25 -11.64
N ALA A 315 -10.79 10.89 -12.89
CA ALA A 315 -11.72 11.64 -13.72
C ALA A 315 -13.13 11.67 -13.12
N GLU A 316 -13.61 10.56 -12.55
CA GLU A 316 -14.90 10.53 -11.86
C GLU A 316 -14.92 11.41 -10.61
N MET A 317 -13.85 11.41 -9.82
CA MET A 317 -13.71 12.34 -8.68
C MET A 317 -13.77 13.80 -9.14
N CYS A 318 -13.06 14.14 -10.22
CA CYS A 318 -13.08 15.48 -10.81
C CYS A 318 -14.47 15.88 -11.29
N ARG A 319 -15.18 15.02 -12.03
CA ARG A 319 -16.54 15.32 -12.53
C ARG A 319 -17.52 15.57 -11.39
N ARG A 320 -17.50 14.74 -10.35
CA ARG A 320 -18.34 14.94 -9.14
C ARG A 320 -18.05 16.27 -8.45
N ALA A 321 -16.82 16.76 -8.54
CA ALA A 321 -16.40 18.04 -8.00
C ALA A 321 -16.54 19.22 -8.99
N GLN A 322 -17.24 19.02 -10.12
CA GLN A 322 -17.44 20.03 -11.17
C GLN A 322 -16.12 20.56 -11.79
N LEU A 323 -15.14 19.67 -11.93
CA LEU A 323 -13.86 19.92 -12.59
C LEU A 323 -13.85 19.30 -14.00
N GLU A 324 -14.10 20.11 -15.02
CA GLU A 324 -14.12 19.74 -16.44
C GLU A 324 -13.67 20.89 -17.37
N PRO A 325 -13.12 20.61 -18.58
CA PRO A 325 -12.77 19.29 -19.10
C PRO A 325 -11.52 18.72 -18.43
N ILE A 326 -11.37 17.39 -18.44
CA ILE A 326 -10.22 16.69 -17.86
C ILE A 326 -9.31 16.19 -18.97
N THR A 327 -8.01 16.45 -18.85
CA THR A 327 -6.98 15.94 -19.77
C THR A 327 -5.90 15.22 -18.97
N VAL A 328 -5.39 14.12 -19.52
CA VAL A 328 -4.34 13.32 -18.88
C VAL A 328 -3.24 12.98 -19.87
N ARG A 329 -2.01 12.90 -19.37
CA ARG A 329 -0.82 12.46 -20.10
C ARG A 329 -0.04 11.51 -19.22
N GLY A 330 0.43 10.41 -19.79
CA GLY A 330 1.29 9.48 -19.08
C GLY A 330 2.66 10.08 -18.77
N SER A 331 3.26 9.67 -17.66
CA SER A 331 4.65 9.95 -17.32
C SER A 331 5.47 8.66 -17.31
N ARG A 332 6.69 8.72 -17.83
CA ARG A 332 7.63 7.59 -17.80
C ARG A 332 9.09 8.05 -17.82
N PRO A 333 10.02 7.25 -17.29
CA PRO A 333 11.45 7.48 -17.47
C PRO A 333 11.85 7.51 -18.95
N ARG A 334 12.86 8.32 -19.28
CA ARG A 334 13.51 8.29 -20.59
C ARG A 334 14.43 7.06 -20.66
N PHE A 335 14.17 6.18 -21.62
CA PHE A 335 14.99 5.00 -21.88
C PHE A 335 16.33 5.38 -22.54
N ARG A 336 17.27 5.85 -21.73
CA ARG A 336 18.63 6.24 -22.13
C ARG A 336 19.66 5.71 -21.13
N TRP A 337 20.94 5.98 -21.38
CA TRP A 337 22.04 5.56 -20.51
C TRP A 337 21.86 5.86 -19.01
N PRO A 338 21.31 7.02 -18.58
CA PRO A 338 21.10 7.28 -17.15
C PRO A 338 20.18 6.27 -16.45
N LEU A 339 19.16 5.74 -17.14
CA LEU A 339 18.29 4.69 -16.60
C LEU A 339 19.07 3.40 -16.38
N TRP A 340 19.88 2.98 -17.35
CA TRP A 340 20.72 1.79 -17.21
C TRP A 340 21.74 1.94 -16.09
N ARG A 341 22.36 3.12 -15.97
CA ARG A 341 23.26 3.41 -14.85
C ARG A 341 22.55 3.31 -13.51
N MET A 342 21.32 3.81 -13.40
CA MET A 342 20.51 3.65 -12.18
C MET A 342 20.26 2.19 -11.85
N LEU A 343 19.85 1.36 -12.83
CA LEU A 343 19.61 -0.07 -12.62
C LEU A 343 20.85 -0.83 -12.12
N VAL A 344 22.04 -0.42 -12.55
CA VAL A 344 23.32 -1.06 -12.15
C VAL A 344 23.84 -0.53 -10.81
N THR A 345 23.80 0.78 -10.60
CA THR A 345 24.45 1.43 -9.45
C THR A 345 23.54 1.61 -8.23
N GLY A 346 22.23 1.60 -8.49
CA GLY A 346 21.16 1.98 -7.59
C GLY A 346 21.14 3.44 -7.17
N ARG A 347 21.80 4.31 -7.95
CA ARG A 347 21.79 5.77 -7.77
C ARG A 347 21.16 6.45 -8.99
N VAL A 348 20.33 7.44 -8.72
CA VAL A 348 19.62 8.26 -9.69
C VAL A 348 20.41 9.56 -9.84
N GLY A 349 21.21 9.63 -10.91
CA GLY A 349 22.00 10.83 -11.18
C GLY A 349 21.15 12.02 -11.64
N HIS A 350 21.71 13.22 -11.57
CA HIS A 350 21.06 14.48 -11.99
C HIS A 350 20.64 14.53 -13.48
N ASP A 351 21.19 13.66 -14.33
CA ASP A 351 20.84 13.53 -15.75
C ASP A 351 19.70 12.51 -16.00
N PHE A 352 19.19 11.85 -14.94
CA PHE A 352 18.00 11.03 -15.02
C PHE A 352 16.79 11.92 -15.31
N ALA A 353 15.98 11.52 -16.28
CA ALA A 353 14.89 12.37 -16.76
C ALA A 353 13.64 11.56 -17.10
N PHE A 354 12.50 12.23 -16.95
CA PHE A 354 11.20 11.73 -17.37
C PHE A 354 10.80 12.34 -18.73
N THR A 355 9.73 11.80 -19.30
CA THR A 355 9.07 12.35 -20.48
C THR A 355 7.57 12.06 -20.41
N PHE A 356 6.77 12.96 -20.96
CA PHE A 356 5.37 12.68 -21.21
C PHE A 356 5.22 11.59 -22.27
N SER A 357 4.13 10.83 -22.18
CA SER A 357 3.76 9.80 -23.13
C SER A 357 2.24 9.69 -23.26
N GLY A 358 1.76 9.06 -24.32
CA GLY A 358 0.34 8.75 -24.46
C GLY A 358 -0.15 7.60 -23.56
N SER A 359 0.76 6.89 -22.88
CA SER A 359 0.40 5.72 -22.07
C SER A 359 0.33 6.07 -20.59
N THR A 360 -0.84 5.94 -19.99
CA THR A 360 -1.09 6.15 -18.55
C THR A 360 -0.78 4.92 -17.70
N LYS A 361 -0.15 3.88 -18.24
CA LYS A 361 0.02 2.57 -17.55
C LYS A 361 0.84 2.64 -16.26
N LEU A 362 1.76 3.61 -16.14
CA LEU A 362 2.64 3.75 -14.97
C LEU A 362 2.17 4.87 -14.05
N GLY A 363 2.56 6.11 -14.35
CA GLY A 363 2.03 7.32 -13.74
C GLY A 363 1.41 8.22 -14.80
N TYR A 364 0.62 9.18 -14.36
CA TYR A 364 0.00 10.15 -15.24
C TYR A 364 -0.18 11.49 -14.55
N THR A 365 0.05 12.55 -15.32
CA THR A 365 -0.25 13.93 -14.95
C THR A 365 -1.54 14.34 -15.63
N GLY A 366 -2.40 15.06 -14.94
CA GLY A 366 -3.61 15.60 -15.52
C GLY A 366 -3.90 17.04 -15.12
N TYR A 367 -4.87 17.58 -15.84
CA TYR A 367 -5.34 18.95 -15.76
C TYR A 367 -6.86 18.97 -15.92
N ALA A 368 -7.53 19.69 -15.03
CA ALA A 368 -8.95 19.97 -15.10
C ALA A 368 -9.24 21.44 -14.79
N ARG A 369 -10.44 21.94 -15.15
CA ARG A 369 -10.87 23.31 -14.82
C ARG A 369 -12.14 23.29 -14.00
N LYS A 370 -12.27 24.18 -13.02
CA LYS A 370 -13.55 24.39 -12.35
C LYS A 370 -14.52 25.04 -13.32
N LEU A 371 -15.70 24.45 -13.48
CA LEU A 371 -16.75 25.03 -14.30
C LEU A 371 -17.09 26.43 -13.78
N ALA A 372 -17.30 27.38 -14.70
CA ALA A 372 -17.85 28.67 -14.33
C ALA A 372 -19.26 28.46 -13.78
N ALA A 373 -19.65 29.20 -12.73
CA ALA A 373 -21.05 29.25 -12.35
C ALA A 373 -21.82 29.85 -13.55
N VAL A 374 -22.80 29.10 -14.06
CA VAL A 374 -23.67 29.53 -15.18
C VAL A 374 -24.59 30.66 -14.72
#